data_AF-A0A1S2YDH1-F1
#
_entry.id   AF-A0A1S2YDH1-F1
#
_cell.length_a   1.000
_cell.length_b   1.000
_cell.length_c   1.000
_cell.angle_alpha   90.00
_cell.angle_beta   90.00
_cell.angle_gamma   90.00
#
_symmetry.space_group_name_H-M   'P 1'
#
loop_
_entity.id
_entity.type
_entity.pdbx_description
1 polymer ?
#
loop_
_entity_poly.entity_id
_entity_poly.type
_entity_poly.pdbx_seq_one_letter_code
_entity_poly.pdbx_strand_id
1 'polypeptide(L)'
;MEQQYSAVSLSDDSDTSSHYRPESAFYMTSFTATIFLASLVTLGVLLITLLVSLAIMLQSCQSENPGATELANLNDYYSHCRVHSLHAQLNSLEEYDLPNICRDLTIHYIKGGQYAIDLNLTVSMIDDYFKSLRPSDNGLDVVLIDIDDIVPPNPYSFYLYHRSHNDSISNCMKEAKDVKLMFVLRLYMKLQTDGWSIILLSRESQIYQNVTINHLVSAGFSDWSSLMMRRFRFYQME
;
A
#
# COMPACT_ATOMS: atom_id res chain seq x y z
N MET A 1 96.25 -71.43 22.06
CA MET A 1 95.77 -72.81 21.84
C MET A 1 95.68 -73.46 23.20
N GLU A 2 94.48 -73.56 23.76
CA GLU A 2 94.01 -74.71 24.56
C GLU A 2 92.48 -74.65 24.51
N GLN A 3 91.89 -75.83 24.34
CA GLN A 3 90.51 -76.10 23.95
C GLN A 3 90.00 -77.24 24.82
N GLN A 4 88.79 -77.11 25.40
CA GLN A 4 87.83 -78.19 25.72
C GLN A 4 86.61 -77.56 26.44
N TYR A 5 85.35 -77.62 25.95
CA TYR A 5 84.38 -78.73 25.87
C TYR A 5 84.16 -79.44 27.22
N SER A 6 82.98 -79.84 27.74
CA SER A 6 81.52 -79.70 27.50
C SER A 6 80.82 -80.62 28.53
N ALA A 7 79.54 -80.37 28.88
CA ALA A 7 78.48 -81.37 29.15
C ALA A 7 77.22 -80.64 29.71
N VAL A 8 76.07 -80.60 29.01
CA VAL A 8 74.98 -81.62 28.90
C VAL A 8 74.21 -81.74 30.23
N SER A 9 72.89 -81.45 30.30
CA SER A 9 71.82 -82.42 29.93
C SER A 9 70.38 -81.86 29.92
N LEU A 10 69.60 -82.30 28.91
CA LEU A 10 68.18 -82.78 28.89
C LEU A 10 67.04 -81.83 29.34
N SER A 11 65.84 -81.79 28.73
CA SER A 11 65.13 -82.60 27.70
C SER A 11 63.75 -81.97 27.39
N ASP A 12 63.28 -82.08 26.13
CA ASP A 12 61.92 -82.46 25.64
C ASP A 12 60.64 -82.00 26.39
N ASP A 13 59.50 -81.63 25.79
CA ASP A 13 58.94 -81.81 24.45
C ASP A 13 57.62 -80.99 24.28
N SER A 14 57.26 -80.72 23.02
CA SER A 14 55.93 -80.60 22.37
C SER A 14 54.82 -79.62 22.83
N ASP A 15 54.66 -78.56 22.02
CA ASP A 15 53.53 -78.21 21.12
C ASP A 15 52.08 -77.87 21.56
N THR A 16 51.57 -76.86 20.82
CA THR A 16 50.19 -76.47 20.45
C THR A 16 49.29 -75.74 21.46
N SER A 17 48.98 -74.45 21.21
CA SER A 17 47.59 -73.96 21.04
C SER A 17 47.45 -72.44 20.76
N SER A 18 46.68 -72.12 19.71
CA SER A 18 45.91 -70.90 19.40
C SER A 18 46.54 -69.50 19.52
N HIS A 19 46.78 -68.86 18.38
CA HIS A 19 46.97 -67.40 18.30
C HIS A 19 45.63 -66.66 18.49
N TYR A 20 45.40 -66.12 19.70
CA TYR A 20 44.43 -65.05 19.91
C TYR A 20 45.07 -63.71 19.48
N ARG A 21 44.43 -63.01 18.55
CA ARG A 21 44.81 -61.64 18.15
C ARG A 21 44.21 -60.69 19.19
N PRO A 22 45.00 -59.96 20.00
CA PRO A 22 44.42 -58.97 20.90
C PRO A 22 43.89 -57.82 20.05
N GLU A 23 42.58 -57.57 20.13
CA GLU A 23 42.04 -56.24 19.80
C GLU A 23 42.80 -55.23 20.66
N SER A 24 43.32 -54.18 20.02
CA SER A 24 44.01 -53.10 20.71
C SER A 24 43.04 -52.31 21.58
N ALA A 25 42.76 -52.83 22.77
CA ALA A 25 42.04 -52.09 23.80
C ALA A 25 42.99 -51.03 24.39
N PHE A 26 42.68 -49.77 24.13
CA PHE A 26 43.37 -48.64 24.76
C PHE A 26 42.94 -48.57 26.23
N TYR A 27 43.78 -49.09 27.12
CA TYR A 27 43.57 -48.95 28.56
C TYR A 27 44.00 -47.56 29.00
N MET A 28 43.03 -46.69 29.29
CA MET A 28 43.28 -45.36 29.82
C MET A 28 43.23 -45.41 31.35
N THR A 29 44.17 -44.75 32.02
CA THR A 29 44.13 -44.68 33.50
C THR A 29 42.87 -43.95 33.96
N SER A 30 42.32 -44.35 35.12
CA SER A 30 41.12 -43.74 35.69
C SER A 30 41.24 -42.21 35.80
N PHE A 31 42.43 -41.70 36.13
CA PHE A 31 42.71 -40.27 36.21
C PHE A 31 42.66 -39.55 34.84
N THR A 32 43.15 -40.18 33.77
CA THR A 32 43.08 -39.59 32.43
C THR A 32 41.64 -39.61 31.89
N ALA A 33 40.86 -40.65 32.21
CA ALA A 33 39.45 -40.75 31.83
C ALA A 33 38.60 -39.65 32.50
N THR A 34 38.85 -39.33 33.78
CA THR A 34 38.12 -38.26 34.47
C THR A 34 38.44 -36.87 33.92
N ILE A 35 39.70 -36.61 33.55
CA ILE A 35 40.09 -35.34 32.91
C ILE A 35 39.38 -35.17 31.56
N PHE A 36 39.34 -36.23 30.75
CA PHE A 36 38.68 -36.18 29.44
C PHE A 36 37.17 -35.93 29.56
N LEU A 37 36.50 -36.62 30.47
CA LEU A 37 35.08 -36.42 30.76
C LEU A 37 34.80 -35.01 31.30
N ALA A 38 35.62 -34.52 32.22
CA ALA A 38 35.50 -33.16 32.75
C ALA A 38 35.66 -32.11 31.64
N SER A 39 36.63 -32.28 30.74
CA SER A 39 36.85 -31.38 29.61
C SER A 39 35.69 -31.39 28.61
N LEU A 40 35.06 -32.55 28.38
CA LEU A 40 33.94 -32.66 27.46
C LEU A 40 32.68 -32.01 28.03
N VAL A 41 32.46 -32.16 29.35
CA VAL A 41 31.37 -31.49 30.07
C VAL A 41 31.55 -29.97 30.05
N THR A 42 32.76 -29.45 30.31
CA THR A 42 33.00 -28.01 30.30
C THR A 42 32.82 -27.40 28.92
N LEU A 43 33.29 -28.07 27.86
CA LEU A 43 33.05 -27.64 26.48
C LEU A 43 31.57 -27.67 26.11
N GLY A 44 30.84 -28.71 26.55
CA GLY A 44 29.40 -28.81 26.37
C GLY A 44 28.65 -27.66 27.03
N VAL A 45 28.98 -27.34 28.30
CA VAL A 45 28.39 -26.20 29.00
C VAL A 45 28.70 -24.89 28.29
N LEU A 46 29.95 -24.68 27.85
CA LEU A 46 30.35 -23.48 27.12
C LEU A 46 29.52 -23.29 25.83
N LEU A 47 29.37 -24.35 25.03
CA LEU A 47 28.57 -24.32 23.80
C LEU A 47 27.09 -24.02 24.08
N ILE A 48 26.50 -24.62 25.11
CA ILE A 48 25.12 -24.34 25.49
C ILE A 48 24.97 -22.88 25.95
N THR A 49 25.90 -22.35 26.74
CA THR A 49 25.85 -20.93 27.15
C THR A 49 26.00 -19.97 25.97
N LEU A 50 26.82 -20.33 24.98
CA LEU A 50 26.95 -19.57 23.73
C LEU A 50 25.64 -19.60 22.92
N LEU A 51 24.99 -20.76 22.80
CA LEU A 51 23.72 -20.90 22.10
C LEU A 51 22.59 -20.14 22.80
N VAL A 52 22.52 -20.20 24.14
CA VAL A 52 21.52 -19.48 24.93
C VAL A 52 21.75 -17.96 24.83
N SER A 53 22.99 -17.48 24.96
CA SER A 53 23.29 -16.05 24.81
C SER A 53 22.99 -15.56 23.39
N LEU A 54 23.32 -16.34 22.36
CA LEU A 54 22.97 -16.02 20.97
C LEU A 54 21.46 -15.96 20.78
N ALA A 55 20.71 -16.92 21.32
CA ALA A 55 19.25 -16.93 21.25
C ALA A 55 18.62 -15.71 21.95
N ILE A 56 19.12 -15.33 23.12
CA ILE A 56 18.66 -14.14 23.86
C ILE A 56 18.96 -12.87 23.04
N MET A 57 20.16 -12.74 22.47
CA MET A 57 20.51 -11.59 21.62
C MET A 57 19.64 -11.51 20.36
N LEU A 58 19.37 -12.66 19.72
CA LEU A 58 18.49 -12.73 18.54
C LEU A 58 17.05 -12.32 18.88
N GLN A 59 16.55 -12.80 20.03
CA GLN A 59 15.20 -12.51 20.49
C GLN A 59 15.05 -11.03 20.90
N SER A 60 16.09 -10.43 21.48
CA SER A 60 16.14 -9.00 21.78
C SER A 60 16.10 -8.13 20.52
N CYS A 61 16.80 -8.54 19.44
CA CYS A 61 16.70 -7.88 18.14
C CYS A 61 15.31 -8.01 17.50
N GLN A 62 14.59 -9.10 17.79
CA GLN A 62 13.25 -9.33 17.24
C GLN A 62 12.14 -8.63 18.04
N SER A 63 12.32 -8.45 19.36
CA SER A 63 11.36 -7.75 20.23
C SER A 63 11.39 -6.23 20.10
N GLU A 64 12.48 -5.65 19.57
CA GLU A 64 12.63 -4.20 19.37
C GLU A 64 12.57 -3.80 17.88
N ASN A 65 11.52 -4.22 17.15
CA ASN A 65 11.16 -3.60 15.88
C ASN A 65 9.86 -2.77 16.01
N PRO A 66 9.86 -1.66 16.77
CA PRO A 66 8.70 -0.76 16.84
C PRO A 66 8.28 -0.27 15.45
N GLY A 67 9.23 -0.14 14.52
CA GLY A 67 8.95 0.24 13.13
C GLY A 67 8.24 -0.83 12.29
N ALA A 68 8.38 -2.12 12.61
CA ALA A 68 7.68 -3.17 11.86
C ALA A 68 6.19 -3.23 12.20
N THR A 69 5.84 -3.01 13.48
CA THR A 69 4.44 -2.89 13.91
C THR A 69 3.79 -1.59 13.43
N GLU A 70 4.55 -0.49 13.40
CA GLU A 70 4.06 0.80 12.90
C GLU A 70 3.82 0.79 11.38
N LEU A 71 4.73 0.18 10.60
CA LEU A 71 4.56 0.01 9.16
C LEU A 71 3.38 -0.91 8.81
N ALA A 72 3.16 -1.98 9.57
CA ALA A 72 2.01 -2.87 9.40
C ALA A 72 0.68 -2.14 9.67
N ASN A 73 0.63 -1.33 10.74
CA ASN A 73 -0.55 -0.52 11.06
C ASN A 73 -0.80 0.58 10.01
N LEU A 74 0.24 1.25 9.53
CA LEU A 74 0.12 2.25 8.46
C LEU A 74 -0.42 1.63 7.17
N ASN A 75 0.04 0.42 6.83
CA ASN A 75 -0.44 -0.31 5.66
C ASN A 75 -1.91 -0.75 5.81
N ASP A 76 -2.32 -1.17 7.01
CA ASP A 76 -3.72 -1.49 7.30
C ASP A 76 -4.63 -0.26 7.21
N TYR A 77 -4.19 0.88 7.76
CA TYR A 77 -4.90 2.16 7.63
C TYR A 77 -5.01 2.62 6.18
N TYR A 78 -3.92 2.52 5.41
CA TYR A 78 -3.92 2.84 3.99
C TYR A 78 -4.90 1.95 3.21
N SER A 79 -4.90 0.64 3.50
CA SER A 79 -5.83 -0.33 2.90
C SER A 79 -7.29 0.03 3.22
N HIS A 80 -7.60 0.31 4.48
CA HIS A 80 -8.94 0.73 4.90
C HIS A 80 -9.39 1.98 4.14
N CYS A 81 -8.57 3.04 4.14
CA CYS A 81 -8.93 4.30 3.51
C CYS A 81 -9.11 4.18 1.99
N ARG A 82 -8.34 3.31 1.34
CA ARG A 82 -8.50 3.00 -0.08
C ARG A 82 -9.81 2.26 -0.36
N VAL A 83 -10.15 1.25 0.44
CA VAL A 83 -11.44 0.54 0.34
C VAL A 83 -12.60 1.48 0.60
N HIS A 84 -12.49 2.36 1.61
CA HIS A 84 -13.50 3.36 1.91
C HIS A 84 -13.68 4.35 0.74
N SER A 85 -12.59 4.86 0.17
CA SER A 85 -12.65 5.75 -1.01
C SER A 85 -13.35 5.08 -2.18
N LEU A 86 -13.03 3.82 -2.47
CA LEU A 86 -13.69 3.05 -3.52
C LEU A 86 -15.18 2.84 -3.21
N HIS A 87 -15.51 2.50 -1.96
CA HIS A 87 -16.91 2.35 -1.53
C HIS A 87 -17.69 3.66 -1.70
N ALA A 88 -17.11 4.80 -1.32
CA ALA A 88 -17.72 6.11 -1.49
C ALA A 88 -17.96 6.45 -2.96
N GLN A 89 -16.99 6.18 -3.83
CA GLN A 89 -17.13 6.39 -5.28
C GLN A 89 -18.25 5.53 -5.89
N LEU A 90 -18.31 4.25 -5.54
CA LEU A 90 -19.28 3.32 -6.10
C LEU A 90 -20.71 3.55 -5.58
N ASN A 91 -20.85 4.08 -4.36
CA ASN A 91 -22.15 4.28 -3.71
C ASN A 91 -22.59 5.74 -3.65
N SER A 92 -21.85 6.64 -4.31
CA SER A 92 -22.13 8.08 -4.31
C SER A 92 -22.28 8.65 -2.88
N LEU A 93 -21.44 8.18 -1.95
CA LEU A 93 -21.42 8.71 -0.58
C LEU A 93 -20.92 10.15 -0.60
N GLU A 94 -21.47 10.98 0.28
CA GLU A 94 -21.13 12.40 0.35
C GLU A 94 -19.77 12.64 1.00
N GLU A 95 -19.18 13.82 0.75
CA GLU A 95 -17.85 14.25 1.20
C GLU A 95 -17.66 14.18 2.74
N TYR A 96 -18.76 14.10 3.51
CA TYR A 96 -18.76 14.08 4.99
C TYR A 96 -18.49 12.71 5.61
N ASP A 97 -18.54 11.64 4.83
CA ASP A 97 -18.34 10.29 5.36
C ASP A 97 -16.85 9.92 5.47
N LEU A 98 -15.92 10.87 5.29
CA LEU A 98 -14.49 10.60 5.39
C LEU A 98 -14.13 10.21 6.84
N PRO A 99 -13.70 8.96 7.10
CA PRO A 99 -13.31 8.55 8.43
C PRO A 99 -12.11 9.39 8.91
N ASN A 100 -12.12 9.78 10.19
CA ASN A 100 -11.04 10.61 10.76
C ASN A 100 -9.65 10.00 10.54
N ILE A 101 -9.56 8.66 10.51
CA ILE A 101 -8.31 7.92 10.27
C ILE A 101 -7.73 8.12 8.87
N CYS A 102 -8.56 8.54 7.92
CA CYS A 102 -8.16 8.82 6.54
C CYS A 102 -7.79 10.28 6.29
N ARG A 103 -7.98 11.17 7.28
CA ARG A 103 -7.72 12.62 7.15
C ARG A 103 -6.31 12.91 6.64
N ASP A 104 -5.30 12.42 7.35
CA ASP A 104 -3.90 12.74 7.03
C ASP A 104 -3.45 12.10 5.71
N LEU A 105 -3.95 10.89 5.43
CA LEU A 105 -3.72 10.22 4.15
C LEU A 105 -4.34 10.99 2.99
N THR A 106 -5.56 11.51 3.15
CA THR A 106 -6.23 12.35 2.15
C THR A 106 -5.47 13.66 1.92
N ILE A 107 -5.04 14.32 3.00
CA ILE A 107 -4.22 15.55 2.90
C ILE A 107 -2.92 15.26 2.16
N HIS A 108 -2.23 14.16 2.50
CA HIS A 108 -1.00 13.77 1.82
C HIS A 108 -1.24 13.41 0.35
N TYR A 109 -2.34 12.74 0.02
CA TYR A 109 -2.72 12.40 -1.35
C TYR A 109 -2.94 13.64 -2.22
N ILE A 110 -3.61 14.66 -1.68
CA ILE A 110 -3.87 15.93 -2.38
C ILE A 110 -2.60 16.79 -2.44
N LYS A 111 -2.02 17.13 -1.28
CA LYS A 111 -0.87 18.04 -1.17
C LYS A 111 0.44 17.43 -1.67
N GLY A 112 0.58 16.11 -1.59
CA GLY A 112 1.71 15.37 -2.15
C GLY A 112 1.67 15.27 -3.68
N GLY A 113 0.61 15.76 -4.33
CA GLY A 113 0.51 15.85 -5.79
C GLY A 113 -0.01 14.60 -6.48
N GLN A 114 -0.18 13.48 -5.77
CA GLN A 114 -0.72 12.25 -6.36
C GLN A 114 -2.12 12.48 -6.96
N TYR A 115 -2.96 13.25 -6.27
CA TYR A 115 -4.27 13.63 -6.81
C TYR A 115 -4.20 14.34 -8.17
N ALA A 116 -3.25 15.28 -8.34
CA ALA A 116 -3.06 15.98 -9.60
C ALA A 116 -2.51 15.07 -10.70
N ILE A 117 -1.64 14.11 -10.34
CA ILE A 117 -1.12 13.10 -11.26
C ILE A 117 -2.27 12.21 -11.77
N ASP A 118 -3.13 11.73 -10.87
CA ASP A 118 -4.25 10.85 -11.22
C ASP A 118 -5.28 11.58 -12.10
N LEU A 119 -5.56 12.85 -11.81
CA LEU A 119 -6.39 13.71 -12.67
C LEU A 119 -5.77 13.92 -14.05
N ASN A 120 -4.47 14.19 -14.13
CA ASN A 120 -3.77 14.38 -15.40
C ASN A 120 -3.79 13.10 -16.25
N LEU A 121 -3.58 11.93 -15.63
CA LEU A 121 -3.68 10.65 -16.31
C LEU A 121 -5.10 10.42 -16.85
N THR A 122 -6.12 10.70 -16.03
CA THR A 122 -7.53 10.57 -16.42
C THR A 122 -7.86 11.47 -17.62
N VAL A 123 -7.48 12.76 -17.56
CA VAL A 123 -7.68 13.71 -18.65
C VAL A 123 -6.92 13.30 -19.90
N SER A 124 -5.68 12.80 -19.77
CA SER A 124 -4.90 12.32 -20.91
C SER A 124 -5.56 11.11 -21.58
N MET A 125 -6.10 10.17 -20.81
CA MET A 125 -6.82 9.02 -21.36
C MET A 125 -8.08 9.45 -22.13
N ILE A 126 -8.82 10.43 -21.60
CA ILE A 126 -9.99 10.99 -22.28
C ILE A 126 -9.56 11.69 -23.57
N ASP A 127 -8.54 12.55 -23.50
CA ASP A 127 -7.99 13.26 -24.66
C ASP A 127 -7.53 12.29 -25.77
N ASP A 128 -6.79 11.24 -25.42
CA ASP A 128 -6.31 10.25 -26.38
C ASP A 128 -7.46 9.45 -27.02
N TYR A 129 -8.51 9.15 -26.26
CA TYR A 129 -9.72 8.56 -26.82
C TYR A 129 -10.37 9.51 -27.85
N PHE A 130 -10.55 10.78 -27.52
CA PHE A 130 -11.19 11.75 -28.43
C PHE A 130 -10.34 12.06 -29.66
N LYS A 131 -9.01 12.04 -29.58
CA LYS A 131 -8.12 12.15 -30.76
C LYS A 131 -8.30 11.01 -31.77
N SER A 132 -8.75 9.84 -31.31
CA SER A 132 -9.03 8.71 -32.19
C SER A 132 -10.36 8.86 -32.94
N LEU A 133 -11.17 9.84 -32.56
CA LEU A 133 -12.48 10.12 -33.12
C LEU A 133 -12.46 11.44 -33.91
N ARG A 134 -13.46 11.63 -34.76
CA ARG A 134 -13.76 12.92 -35.39
C ARG A 134 -15.25 13.17 -35.29
N PRO A 135 -15.69 14.29 -34.71
CA PRO A 135 -17.11 14.61 -34.66
C PRO A 135 -17.63 14.85 -36.08
N SER A 136 -18.86 14.43 -36.34
CA SER A 136 -19.59 14.70 -37.57
C SER A 136 -19.98 16.18 -37.67
N ASP A 137 -19.97 16.71 -38.89
CA ASP A 137 -20.37 18.09 -39.18
C ASP A 137 -21.86 18.38 -38.91
N ASN A 138 -22.67 17.34 -38.62
CA ASN A 138 -24.09 17.50 -38.31
C ASN A 138 -24.36 17.97 -36.86
N GLY A 139 -23.34 18.03 -36.01
CA GLY A 139 -23.46 18.48 -34.62
C GLY A 139 -24.22 17.53 -33.69
N LEU A 140 -24.47 16.29 -34.12
CA LEU A 140 -25.16 15.27 -33.32
C LEU A 140 -24.21 14.47 -32.43
N ASP A 141 -22.91 14.52 -32.71
CA ASP A 141 -21.88 13.93 -31.86
C ASP A 141 -21.60 14.88 -30.69
N VAL A 142 -22.06 14.46 -29.51
CA VAL A 142 -22.07 15.29 -28.30
C VAL A 142 -21.22 14.69 -27.19
N VAL A 143 -20.57 15.55 -26.43
CA VAL A 143 -19.94 15.19 -25.15
C VAL A 143 -20.84 15.66 -24.03
N LEU A 144 -21.25 14.73 -23.17
CA LEU A 144 -22.01 15.02 -21.97
C LEU A 144 -21.04 15.16 -20.79
N ILE A 145 -21.10 16.29 -20.09
CA ILE A 145 -20.27 16.54 -18.91
C ILE A 145 -21.19 16.84 -17.73
N ASP A 146 -21.13 15.98 -16.71
CA ASP A 146 -21.69 16.30 -15.40
C ASP A 146 -20.83 17.38 -14.74
N ILE A 147 -21.44 18.52 -14.41
CA ILE A 147 -20.73 19.66 -13.81
C ILE A 147 -20.85 19.68 -12.29
N ASP A 148 -21.69 18.82 -11.72
CA ASP A 148 -21.83 18.76 -10.27
C ASP A 148 -20.50 18.27 -9.67
N ASP A 149 -20.16 18.82 -8.50
CA ASP A 149 -18.89 18.61 -7.82
C ASP A 149 -17.64 19.14 -8.56
N ILE A 150 -17.74 19.56 -9.83
CA ILE A 150 -16.65 20.20 -10.60
C ILE A 150 -16.67 21.71 -10.41
N VAL A 151 -17.82 22.31 -10.67
CA VAL A 151 -18.04 23.75 -10.45
C VAL A 151 -18.61 23.90 -9.04
N PRO A 152 -18.11 24.84 -8.22
CA PRO A 152 -18.66 25.07 -6.90
C PRO A 152 -20.18 25.25 -6.97
N PRO A 153 -20.96 24.48 -6.18
CA PRO A 153 -22.41 24.54 -6.25
C PRO A 153 -22.90 25.92 -5.82
N ASN A 154 -24.10 26.28 -6.26
CA ASN A 154 -24.78 27.48 -5.82
C ASN A 154 -24.84 27.51 -4.27
N PRO A 155 -24.44 28.61 -3.59
CA PRO A 155 -24.51 28.70 -2.13
C PRO A 155 -25.92 28.38 -1.59
N TYR A 156 -26.99 28.73 -2.30
CA TYR A 156 -28.36 28.38 -1.91
C TYR A 156 -28.68 26.87 -2.03
N SER A 157 -28.01 26.15 -2.93
CA SER A 157 -28.02 24.68 -2.99
C SER A 157 -27.12 24.08 -1.90
N PHE A 158 -25.96 24.70 -1.67
CA PHE A 158 -24.93 24.30 -0.72
C PHE A 158 -25.38 24.33 0.74
N TYR A 159 -26.26 25.27 1.13
CA TYR A 159 -26.80 25.34 2.50
C TYR A 159 -27.65 24.13 2.90
N LEU A 160 -28.16 23.35 1.94
CA LEU A 160 -28.86 22.10 2.25
C LEU A 160 -27.90 20.95 2.57
N TYR A 161 -26.63 21.06 2.17
CA TYR A 161 -25.67 19.95 2.22
C TYR A 161 -24.62 20.09 3.32
N HIS A 162 -24.26 21.29 3.78
CA HIS A 162 -23.11 21.44 4.69
C HIS A 162 -23.50 21.66 6.17
N ARG A 163 -23.15 20.67 7.02
CA ARG A 163 -23.01 20.82 8.48
C ARG A 163 -21.54 20.64 8.88
N SER A 164 -20.94 21.73 9.36
CA SER A 164 -19.75 21.84 10.24
C SER A 164 -18.57 20.86 10.02
N HIS A 165 -17.36 21.34 9.68
CA HIS A 165 -16.11 20.70 10.13
C HIS A 165 -14.83 21.57 9.99
N ASN A 166 -13.84 21.24 10.83
CA ASN A 166 -12.50 21.83 11.04
C ASN A 166 -11.76 22.42 9.82
N ASP A 167 -11.12 23.59 10.03
CA ASP A 167 -10.49 24.45 9.00
C ASP A 167 -9.36 23.81 8.16
N SER A 168 -8.63 22.82 8.66
CA SER A 168 -7.48 22.27 7.92
C SER A 168 -7.87 21.31 6.79
N ILE A 169 -8.85 20.42 7.01
CA ILE A 169 -9.40 19.58 5.94
C ILE A 169 -10.14 20.44 4.93
N SER A 170 -10.92 21.43 5.38
CA SER A 170 -11.75 22.23 4.48
C SER A 170 -10.91 22.99 3.46
N ASN A 171 -9.76 23.55 3.88
CA ASN A 171 -8.80 24.16 2.97
C ASN A 171 -8.20 23.14 1.99
N CYS A 172 -7.82 21.95 2.46
CA CYS A 172 -7.30 20.89 1.59
C CYS A 172 -8.34 20.43 0.55
N MET A 173 -9.62 20.32 0.92
CA MET A 173 -10.70 19.98 0.01
C MET A 173 -10.94 21.07 -1.02
N LYS A 174 -10.85 22.34 -0.61
CA LYS A 174 -10.90 23.47 -1.54
C LYS A 174 -9.77 23.42 -2.57
N GLU A 175 -8.54 23.19 -2.12
CA GLU A 175 -7.38 23.00 -3.02
C GLU A 175 -7.64 21.85 -4.02
N ALA A 176 -8.19 20.73 -3.57
CA ALA A 176 -8.56 19.62 -4.47
C ALA A 176 -9.63 20.02 -5.49
N LYS A 177 -10.67 20.75 -5.08
CA LYS A 177 -11.72 21.26 -5.99
C LYS A 177 -11.13 22.20 -7.04
N ASP A 178 -10.23 23.10 -6.64
CA ASP A 178 -9.56 24.03 -7.56
C ASP A 178 -8.67 23.29 -8.59
N VAL A 179 -7.91 22.27 -8.15
CA VAL A 179 -7.09 21.43 -9.04
C VAL A 179 -7.99 20.67 -10.03
N LYS A 180 -9.07 20.05 -9.55
CA LYS A 180 -10.03 19.34 -10.40
C LYS A 180 -10.65 20.27 -11.45
N LEU A 181 -11.09 21.46 -11.03
CA LEU A 181 -11.65 22.48 -11.90
C LEU A 181 -10.65 22.85 -13.02
N MET A 182 -9.38 23.08 -12.68
CA MET A 182 -8.34 23.38 -13.67
C MET A 182 -8.21 22.30 -14.75
N PHE A 183 -8.14 21.03 -14.35
CA PHE A 183 -7.99 19.91 -15.28
C PHE A 183 -9.21 19.74 -16.17
N VAL A 184 -10.42 19.83 -15.61
CA VAL A 184 -11.67 19.71 -16.38
C VAL A 184 -11.85 20.88 -17.33
N LEU A 185 -11.57 22.11 -16.91
CA LEU A 185 -11.66 23.27 -17.78
C LEU A 185 -10.71 23.15 -18.98
N ARG A 186 -9.48 22.67 -18.75
CA ARG A 186 -8.52 22.44 -19.84
C ARG A 186 -9.03 21.39 -20.84
N LEU A 187 -9.61 20.30 -20.36
CA LEU A 187 -10.22 19.28 -21.20
C LEU A 187 -11.41 19.85 -21.98
N TYR A 188 -12.27 20.61 -21.31
CA TYR A 188 -13.44 21.27 -21.90
C TYR A 188 -13.05 22.16 -23.09
N MET A 189 -12.10 23.08 -22.89
CA MET A 189 -11.64 23.98 -23.95
C MET A 189 -11.02 23.22 -25.13
N LYS A 190 -10.34 22.11 -24.83
CA LYS A 190 -9.76 21.26 -25.86
C LYS A 190 -10.84 20.58 -26.72
N LEU A 191 -11.82 19.95 -26.08
CA LEU A 191 -12.93 19.31 -26.77
C LEU A 191 -13.68 20.30 -27.68
N GLN A 192 -13.89 21.54 -27.21
CA GLN A 192 -14.47 22.59 -28.05
C GLN A 192 -13.60 22.94 -29.25
N THR A 193 -12.29 23.09 -29.05
CA THR A 193 -11.33 23.39 -30.12
C THR A 193 -11.29 22.28 -31.17
N ASP A 194 -11.48 21.03 -30.73
CA ASP A 194 -11.54 19.84 -31.59
C ASP A 194 -12.92 19.65 -32.26
N GLY A 195 -13.86 20.59 -32.07
CA GLY A 195 -15.14 20.64 -32.76
C GLY A 195 -16.28 19.88 -32.09
N TRP A 196 -16.11 19.41 -30.85
CA TRP A 196 -17.15 18.68 -30.14
C TRP A 196 -18.25 19.62 -29.63
N SER A 197 -19.51 19.23 -29.86
CA SER A 197 -20.67 19.84 -29.23
C SER A 197 -20.77 19.38 -27.79
N ILE A 198 -20.79 20.30 -26.82
CA ILE A 198 -20.78 19.94 -25.39
C ILE A 198 -22.13 20.26 -24.76
N ILE A 199 -22.69 19.28 -24.05
CA ILE A 199 -23.90 19.44 -23.24
C ILE A 199 -23.50 19.25 -21.78
N LEU A 200 -23.86 20.23 -20.95
CA LEU A 200 -23.62 20.20 -19.51
C LEU A 200 -24.83 19.62 -18.79
N LEU A 201 -24.59 18.73 -17.83
CA LEU A 201 -25.60 18.12 -16.97
C LEU A 201 -25.41 18.62 -15.55
N SER A 202 -26.51 18.99 -14.89
CA SER A 202 -26.50 19.48 -13.51
C SER A 202 -27.66 18.90 -12.73
N ARG A 203 -27.37 18.38 -11.53
CA ARG A 203 -28.35 17.94 -10.54
C ARG A 203 -29.05 19.13 -9.91
N GLU A 204 -28.54 20.36 -9.99
CA GLU A 204 -29.27 21.53 -9.49
C GLU A 204 -30.67 21.69 -10.13
N SER A 205 -31.62 22.20 -9.35
CA SER A 205 -32.97 22.48 -9.84
C SER A 205 -32.94 23.58 -10.90
N GLN A 206 -33.74 23.43 -11.95
CA GLN A 206 -33.87 24.42 -13.02
C GLN A 206 -34.26 25.82 -12.52
N ILE A 207 -34.85 25.95 -11.33
CA ILE A 207 -35.13 27.25 -10.70
C ILE A 207 -33.86 28.07 -10.45
N TYR A 208 -32.69 27.43 -10.35
CA TYR A 208 -31.39 28.06 -10.13
C TYR A 208 -30.59 28.28 -11.42
N GLN A 209 -31.18 28.03 -12.60
CA GLN A 209 -30.47 28.04 -13.89
C GLN A 209 -29.60 29.28 -14.11
N ASN A 210 -30.12 30.48 -13.86
CA ASN A 210 -29.35 31.71 -14.04
C ASN A 210 -28.15 31.80 -13.08
N VAL A 211 -28.28 31.27 -11.87
CA VAL A 211 -27.20 31.25 -10.88
C VAL A 211 -26.11 30.26 -11.31
N THR A 212 -26.51 29.05 -11.73
CA THR A 212 -25.59 28.03 -12.25
C THR A 212 -24.82 28.53 -13.47
N ILE A 213 -25.49 29.19 -14.42
CA ILE A 213 -24.86 29.82 -15.59
C ILE A 213 -23.81 30.84 -15.17
N ASN A 214 -24.12 31.73 -14.23
CA ASN A 214 -23.16 32.74 -13.77
C ASN A 214 -21.92 32.11 -13.13
N HIS A 215 -22.08 31.01 -12.39
CA HIS A 215 -20.94 30.29 -11.82
C HIS A 215 -20.12 29.58 -12.88
N LEU A 216 -20.75 28.94 -13.87
CA LEU A 216 -20.04 28.33 -15.01
C LEU A 216 -19.17 29.36 -15.74
N VAL A 217 -19.75 30.52 -16.07
CA VAL A 217 -19.01 31.61 -16.72
C VAL A 217 -17.89 32.14 -15.84
N SER A 218 -18.15 32.32 -14.54
CA SER A 218 -17.12 32.77 -13.57
C SER A 218 -15.98 31.75 -13.42
N ALA A 219 -16.27 30.46 -13.58
CA ALA A 219 -15.30 29.38 -13.56
C ALA A 219 -14.58 29.18 -14.91
N GLY A 220 -14.93 29.97 -15.93
CA GLY A 220 -14.27 29.97 -17.24
C GLY A 220 -14.92 29.08 -18.30
N PHE A 221 -16.05 28.43 -18.00
CA PHE A 221 -16.81 27.69 -19.01
C PHE A 221 -17.62 28.67 -19.87
N SER A 222 -17.64 28.45 -21.18
CA SER A 222 -18.43 29.22 -22.15
C SER A 222 -18.75 28.35 -23.36
N ASP A 223 -19.68 28.77 -24.21
CA ASP A 223 -19.93 28.14 -25.52
C ASP A 223 -20.35 26.65 -25.47
N TRP A 224 -21.06 26.25 -24.40
CA TRP A 224 -21.74 24.96 -24.38
C TRP A 224 -23.02 25.00 -25.23
N SER A 225 -23.38 23.87 -25.83
CA SER A 225 -24.57 23.72 -26.67
C SER A 225 -25.87 23.76 -25.87
N SER A 226 -25.87 23.15 -24.68
CA SER A 226 -27.03 23.15 -23.79
C SER A 226 -26.63 22.88 -22.34
N LEU A 227 -27.41 23.40 -21.40
CA LEU A 227 -27.34 23.07 -19.97
C LEU A 227 -28.63 22.36 -19.58
N MET A 228 -28.55 21.08 -19.26
CA MET A 228 -29.68 20.27 -18.81
C MET A 228 -29.68 20.19 -17.28
N MET A 229 -30.78 20.62 -16.67
CA MET A 229 -30.93 20.68 -15.21
C MET A 229 -32.12 19.85 -14.73
N ARG A 230 -32.13 19.53 -13.45
CA ARG A 230 -33.24 18.79 -12.83
C ARG A 230 -34.52 19.62 -12.91
N ARG A 231 -35.54 19.11 -13.58
CA ARG A 231 -36.86 19.76 -13.60
C ARG A 231 -37.44 19.82 -12.20
N PHE A 232 -38.00 20.96 -11.85
CA PHE A 232 -38.80 21.08 -10.65
C PHE A 232 -40.13 20.34 -10.86
N ARG A 233 -40.38 19.27 -10.10
CA ARG A 233 -41.69 18.65 -10.04
C ARG A 233 -42.43 19.21 -8.82
N PHE A 234 -43.49 19.97 -9.05
CA PHE A 234 -44.51 20.12 -8.02
C PHE A 234 -45.18 18.76 -7.86
N TYR A 235 -45.03 18.12 -6.70
CA TYR A 235 -46.00 17.11 -6.31
C TYR A 235 -47.32 17.85 -6.08
N GLN A 236 -48.25 17.77 -7.04
CA GLN A 236 -49.65 17.99 -6.75
C GLN A 236 -50.06 16.83 -5.82
N MET A 237 -50.18 17.14 -4.53
CA MET A 237 -50.96 16.31 -3.62
C MET A 237 -52.42 16.55 -3.98
N GLU A 238 -52.97 15.70 -4.86
CA GLU A 238 -54.41 15.45 -4.95
C GLU A 238 -54.79 14.31 -4.00
#